data_AF-A0A5B6VX41-F1
#
_entry.id   AF-A0A5B6VX41-F1
#
_cell.length_a   1.000
_cell.length_b   1.000
_cell.length_c   1.000
_cell.angle_alpha   90.00
_cell.angle_beta   90.00
_cell.angle_gamma   90.00
#
_symmetry.space_group_name_H-M   'P 1'
#
loop_
_entity.id
_entity.type
_entity.pdbx_description
1 polymer ?
#
loop_
_entity_poly.entity_id
_entity_poly.type
_entity_poly.pdbx_seq_one_letter_code
_entity_poly.pdbx_strand_id
1 'polypeptide(L)'
;MGSKKPFLVALLVHALSSGMILLSKAVFNMGMNISAFVFYRQVAGTIFMVPFAMVFEGKHAMPLSILTFFKIFMLASLGITLTLNIYGVALIYTSASLGAATINCIPIITMEKVRVKTVPGIAKVAGIMVCMAGVVTLAFYKGPASKPPFHLHNFRPHSGAQDGDHDHASSSKNWIIGCFLLLASCICWALWLVLQAHILKSYPSKPTFTSIQCLSSAVQSFIVAIALERDPRQWKLGWNFRLLAVVYCGIFVTGVAYYLQAWVIAKKGPVFHAVMMPSNLIMTSLGSVFLLGETINLGSVLGAIMLVISLYSVLWGKSKEQNVDNVGSLPAENQTQVKETAVSSSPRTSLST
;
A
#
# COMPACT_ATOMS: atom_id res chain seq x y z
N MET A 1 -9.73 -7.24 -24.38
CA MET A 1 -9.91 -6.06 -23.49
C MET A 1 -9.97 -6.36 -21.98
N GLY A 2 -10.17 -7.60 -21.52
CA GLY A 2 -10.35 -7.92 -20.08
C GLY A 2 -9.11 -7.82 -19.17
N SER A 3 -7.89 -7.87 -19.71
CA SER A 3 -6.66 -7.93 -18.89
C SER A 3 -6.24 -6.56 -18.29
N LYS A 4 -6.59 -5.44 -18.93
CA LYS A 4 -6.14 -4.09 -18.52
C LYS A 4 -6.99 -3.46 -17.40
N LYS A 5 -8.24 -3.90 -17.22
CA LYS A 5 -9.18 -3.27 -16.25
C LYS A 5 -8.64 -3.29 -14.80
N PRO A 6 -8.12 -4.40 -14.25
CA PRO A 6 -7.62 -4.41 -12.87
C PRO A 6 -6.37 -3.56 -12.67
N PHE A 7 -5.56 -3.39 -13.72
CA PHE A 7 -4.40 -2.51 -13.67
C PHE A 7 -4.81 -1.04 -13.61
N LEU A 8 -5.75 -0.60 -14.45
CA LEU A 8 -6.28 0.77 -14.41
C LEU A 8 -6.96 1.09 -13.08
N VAL A 9 -7.72 0.13 -12.53
CA VAL A 9 -8.36 0.30 -11.21
C VAL A 9 -7.31 0.39 -10.11
N ALA A 10 -6.26 -0.44 -10.13
CA ALA A 10 -5.17 -0.34 -9.15
C ALA A 10 -4.43 0.99 -9.25
N LEU A 11 -4.16 1.48 -10.47
CA LEU A 11 -3.55 2.78 -10.69
C LEU A 11 -4.41 3.92 -10.13
N LEU A 12 -5.73 3.85 -10.34
CA LEU A 12 -6.68 4.81 -9.77
C LEU A 12 -6.67 4.78 -8.23
N VAL A 13 -6.65 3.60 -7.61
CA VAL A 13 -6.54 3.44 -6.14
C VAL A 13 -5.29 4.14 -5.62
N HIS A 14 -4.15 3.95 -6.28
CA HIS A 14 -2.91 4.63 -5.90
C HIS A 14 -2.94 6.13 -6.19
N ALA A 15 -3.65 6.60 -7.23
CA ALA A 15 -3.84 8.03 -7.51
C ALA A 15 -4.64 8.73 -6.42
N LEU A 16 -5.76 8.14 -6.01
CA LEU A 16 -6.57 8.64 -4.92
C LEU A 16 -5.77 8.65 -3.60
N SER A 17 -4.99 7.59 -3.35
CA SER A 17 -4.12 7.48 -2.17
C SER A 17 -3.03 8.54 -2.13
N SER A 18 -2.40 8.83 -3.27
CA SER A 18 -1.39 9.89 -3.41
C SER A 18 -1.98 11.26 -3.07
N GLY A 19 -3.16 11.56 -3.62
CA GLY A 19 -3.88 12.80 -3.31
C GLY A 19 -4.18 12.93 -1.81
N MET A 20 -4.53 11.83 -1.13
CA MET A 20 -4.71 11.84 0.32
C MET A 20 -3.41 12.17 1.06
N ILE A 21 -2.26 11.63 0.65
CA ILE A 21 -0.98 11.91 1.33
C ILE A 21 -0.68 13.41 1.27
N LEU A 22 -0.80 14.01 0.08
CA LEU A 22 -0.54 15.44 -0.12
C LEU A 22 -1.53 16.32 0.65
N LEU A 23 -2.82 15.97 0.60
CA LEU A 23 -3.86 16.74 1.27
C LEU A 23 -3.79 16.62 2.80
N SER A 24 -3.46 15.42 3.31
CA SER A 24 -3.23 15.17 4.74
C SER A 24 -2.05 16.00 5.24
N LYS A 25 -0.94 16.01 4.49
CA LYS A 25 0.24 16.84 4.81
C LYS A 25 -0.13 18.33 4.88
N ALA A 26 -0.91 18.82 3.92
CA ALA A 26 -1.35 20.22 3.92
C ALA A 26 -2.20 20.57 5.16
N VAL A 27 -3.16 19.73 5.56
CA VAL A 27 -3.99 20.01 6.75
C VAL A 27 -3.26 19.82 8.08
N PHE A 28 -2.30 18.89 8.15
CA PHE A 28 -1.44 18.73 9.33
C PHE A 28 -0.52 19.94 9.51
N ASN A 29 0.02 20.49 8.43
CA ASN A 29 0.79 21.74 8.47
C ASN A 29 -0.07 22.94 8.92
N MET A 30 -1.38 22.89 8.75
CA MET A 30 -2.32 23.88 9.29
C MET A 30 -2.66 23.64 10.78
N GLY A 31 -2.03 22.67 11.45
CA GLY A 31 -2.21 22.38 12.87
C GLY A 31 -3.43 21.52 13.20
N MET A 32 -3.86 20.66 12.28
CA MET A 32 -4.96 19.72 12.55
C MET A 32 -4.45 18.45 13.24
N ASN A 33 -5.13 18.02 14.30
CA ASN A 33 -4.79 16.79 15.01
C ASN A 33 -4.97 15.55 14.11
N ILE A 34 -3.95 14.67 14.11
CA ILE A 34 -3.87 13.49 13.26
C ILE A 34 -4.94 12.45 13.63
N SER A 35 -5.13 12.19 14.92
CA SER A 35 -6.10 11.19 15.40
C SER A 35 -7.53 11.61 15.10
N ALA A 36 -7.86 12.89 15.29
CA ALA A 36 -9.16 13.45 14.92
C ALA A 36 -9.38 13.38 13.39
N PHE A 37 -8.36 13.70 12.58
CA PHE A 37 -8.45 13.55 11.12
C PHE A 37 -8.76 12.12 10.68
N VAL A 38 -8.02 11.14 11.23
CA VAL A 38 -8.21 9.73 10.91
C VAL A 38 -9.63 9.30 11.27
N PHE A 39 -10.11 9.63 12.47
CA PHE A 39 -11.48 9.35 12.88
C PHE A 39 -12.50 9.94 11.90
N TYR A 40 -12.44 11.25 11.63
CA TYR A 40 -13.39 11.91 10.74
C TYR A 40 -13.37 11.35 9.32
N ARG A 41 -12.18 10.98 8.81
CA ARG A 41 -12.02 10.31 7.52
C ARG A 41 -12.74 8.97 7.50
N GLN A 42 -12.59 8.14 8.54
CA GLN A 42 -13.26 6.85 8.63
C GLN A 42 -14.78 6.99 8.77
N VAL A 43 -15.25 8.01 9.50
CA VAL A 43 -16.68 8.33 9.60
C VAL A 43 -17.24 8.74 8.24
N ALA A 44 -16.60 9.67 7.53
CA ALA A 44 -17.04 10.09 6.20
C ALA A 44 -17.09 8.93 5.21
N GLY A 45 -16.08 8.05 5.22
CA GLY A 45 -16.08 6.83 4.41
C GLY A 45 -17.22 5.87 4.79
N THR A 46 -17.53 5.73 6.08
CA THR A 46 -18.63 4.89 6.56
C THR A 46 -20.00 5.43 6.14
N ILE A 47 -20.21 6.75 6.31
CA ILE A 47 -21.44 7.45 5.91
C ILE A 47 -21.69 7.28 4.41
N PHE A 48 -20.63 7.23 3.60
CA PHE A 48 -20.75 6.97 2.17
C PHE A 48 -20.96 5.48 1.85
N MET A 49 -20.17 4.59 2.46
CA MET A 49 -20.15 3.17 2.09
C MET A 49 -21.38 2.40 2.56
N VAL A 50 -21.89 2.68 3.75
CA VAL A 50 -23.08 1.99 4.30
C VAL A 50 -24.30 2.13 3.39
N PRO A 51 -24.75 3.34 2.98
CA PRO A 51 -25.85 3.47 2.04
C PRO A 51 -25.49 2.93 0.65
N PHE A 52 -24.24 3.09 0.22
CA PHE A 52 -23.79 2.50 -1.05
C PHE A 52 -23.96 0.97 -1.06
N ALA A 53 -23.59 0.28 0.01
CA ALA A 53 -23.77 -1.17 0.13
C ALA A 53 -25.24 -1.56 0.18
N MET A 54 -26.08 -0.82 0.92
CA MET A 54 -27.53 -1.07 0.98
C MET A 54 -28.19 -0.94 -0.40
N VAL A 55 -27.82 0.06 -1.20
CA VAL A 55 -28.37 0.27 -2.55
C VAL A 55 -27.86 -0.77 -3.54
N PHE A 56 -26.56 -1.08 -3.53
CA PHE A 56 -25.95 -1.99 -4.52
C PHE A 56 -26.22 -3.47 -4.23
N GLU A 57 -26.38 -3.86 -2.98
CA GLU A 57 -26.69 -5.26 -2.63
C GLU A 57 -28.16 -5.49 -2.35
N GLY A 58 -28.88 -4.50 -1.82
CA GLY A 58 -30.32 -4.57 -1.60
C GLY A 58 -30.76 -5.89 -0.96
N LYS A 59 -31.72 -6.57 -1.61
CA LYS A 59 -32.23 -7.88 -1.17
C LYS A 59 -31.30 -9.06 -1.46
N HIS A 60 -30.23 -8.85 -2.21
CA HIS A 60 -29.24 -9.87 -2.56
C HIS A 60 -28.03 -9.89 -1.61
N ALA A 61 -28.09 -9.12 -0.52
CA ALA A 61 -27.04 -9.07 0.49
C ALA A 61 -26.83 -10.47 1.11
N MET A 62 -25.58 -10.91 1.12
CA MET A 62 -25.22 -12.20 1.71
C MET A 62 -25.34 -12.09 3.24
N PRO A 63 -26.02 -13.05 3.91
CA PRO A 63 -26.21 -12.99 5.36
C PRO A 63 -24.86 -12.95 6.08
N LEU A 64 -24.73 -12.03 7.02
CA LEU A 64 -23.51 -11.81 7.77
C LEU A 64 -23.49 -12.71 9.02
N SER A 65 -22.58 -13.68 9.04
CA SER A 65 -22.30 -14.44 10.27
C SER A 65 -21.52 -13.57 11.26
N ILE A 66 -21.81 -13.72 12.56
CA ILE A 66 -21.08 -13.06 13.66
C ILE A 66 -19.58 -13.33 13.57
N LEU A 67 -19.19 -14.55 13.18
CA LEU A 67 -17.78 -14.91 13.02
C LEU A 67 -17.13 -14.13 11.87
N THR A 68 -17.85 -13.92 10.76
CA THR A 68 -17.36 -13.13 9.63
C THR A 68 -17.24 -11.65 10.00
N PHE A 69 -18.22 -11.12 10.73
CA PHE A 69 -18.15 -9.77 11.29
C PHE A 69 -16.91 -9.61 12.17
N PHE A 70 -16.67 -10.54 13.10
CA PHE A 70 -15.51 -10.51 13.99
C PHE A 70 -14.18 -10.60 13.21
N LYS A 71 -14.11 -11.44 12.18
CA LYS A 71 -12.94 -11.51 11.27
C LYS A 71 -12.68 -10.17 10.59
N ILE A 72 -13.72 -9.49 10.09
CA ILE A 72 -13.59 -8.17 9.45
C ILE A 72 -13.20 -7.09 10.46
N PHE A 73 -13.76 -7.14 11.67
CA PHE A 73 -13.41 -6.22 12.75
C PHE A 73 -11.94 -6.35 13.15
N MET A 74 -11.44 -7.58 13.30
CA MET A 74 -10.02 -7.86 13.58
C MET A 74 -9.12 -7.49 12.39
N LEU A 75 -9.61 -7.67 11.16
CA LEU A 75 -8.90 -7.21 9.97
C LEU A 75 -8.75 -5.68 9.97
N ALA A 76 -9.80 -4.94 10.34
CA ALA A 76 -9.77 -3.48 10.45
C ALA A 76 -8.82 -3.00 11.56
N SER A 77 -8.77 -3.70 12.71
CA SER A 77 -7.86 -3.35 13.81
C SER A 77 -6.41 -3.57 13.41
N LEU A 78 -6.09 -4.70 12.78
CA LEU A 78 -4.73 -5.01 12.33
C LEU A 78 -4.27 -4.03 11.23
N GLY A 79 -5.07 -3.87 10.18
CA GLY A 79 -4.66 -3.16 8.97
C GLY A 79 -4.72 -1.64 9.06
N ILE A 80 -5.70 -1.10 9.80
CA ILE A 80 -5.93 0.35 9.83
C ILE A 80 -5.48 0.90 11.16
N THR A 81 -6.05 0.44 12.27
CA THR A 81 -5.80 1.04 13.58
C THR A 81 -4.37 0.78 14.05
N LEU A 82 -3.97 -0.49 14.17
CA LEU A 82 -2.66 -0.88 14.69
C LEU A 82 -1.55 -0.40 13.75
N THR A 83 -1.69 -0.63 12.45
CA THR A 83 -0.67 -0.23 11.48
C THR A 83 -0.45 1.29 11.47
N LEU A 84 -1.51 2.11 11.43
CA LEU A 84 -1.35 3.57 11.42
C LEU A 84 -0.76 4.10 12.72
N ASN A 85 -1.12 3.53 13.88
CA ASN A 85 -0.58 3.96 15.17
C ASN A 85 0.88 3.55 15.34
N ILE A 86 1.23 2.28 15.04
CA ILE A 86 2.62 1.82 15.08
C ILE A 86 3.47 2.66 14.12
N TYR A 87 2.99 2.89 12.89
CA TYR A 87 3.71 3.72 11.92
C TYR A 87 3.90 5.16 12.42
N GLY A 88 2.85 5.78 12.99
CA GLY A 88 2.93 7.12 13.57
C GLY A 88 3.96 7.23 14.68
N VAL A 89 3.97 6.28 15.63
CA VAL A 89 4.97 6.22 16.71
C VAL A 89 6.37 5.94 16.15
N ALA A 90 6.49 5.05 15.15
CA ALA A 90 7.76 4.73 14.53
C ALA A 90 8.41 5.97 13.88
N LEU A 91 7.61 6.87 13.29
CA LEU A 91 8.07 8.13 12.72
C LEU A 91 8.51 9.16 13.77
N ILE A 92 8.14 9.02 15.05
CA ILE A 92 8.70 9.85 16.13
C ILE A 92 10.17 9.48 16.38
N TYR A 93 10.48 8.19 16.24
CA TYR A 93 11.80 7.63 16.49
C TYR A 93 12.68 7.50 15.23
N THR A 94 12.10 7.69 14.04
CA THR A 94 12.79 7.50 12.74
C THR A 94 12.45 8.61 11.74
N SER A 95 12.98 8.52 10.53
CA SER A 95 12.67 9.46 9.45
C SER A 95 11.53 8.96 8.55
N ALA A 96 10.78 9.90 7.98
CA ALA A 96 9.76 9.61 6.97
C ALA A 96 10.35 8.87 5.74
N SER A 97 11.60 9.18 5.39
CA SER A 97 12.35 8.47 4.34
C SER A 97 12.48 6.99 4.66
N LEU A 98 12.89 6.65 5.90
CA LEU A 98 12.99 5.25 6.34
C LEU A 98 11.64 4.54 6.29
N GLY A 99 10.57 5.20 6.75
CA GLY A 99 9.22 4.66 6.64
C GLY A 99 8.79 4.36 5.19
N ALA A 100 9.19 5.20 4.24
CA ALA A 100 8.94 4.96 2.82
C ALA A 100 9.70 3.75 2.27
N ALA A 101 10.93 3.46 2.73
CA ALA A 101 11.65 2.22 2.38
C ALA A 101 10.84 1.01 2.81
N THR A 102 10.44 1.00 4.07
CA THR A 102 9.88 -0.20 4.68
C THR A 102 8.53 -0.53 4.04
N ILE A 103 7.75 0.48 3.64
CA ILE A 103 6.51 0.29 2.88
C ILE A 103 6.77 -0.38 1.52
N ASN A 104 7.88 -0.07 0.85
CA ASN A 104 8.26 -0.76 -0.38
C ASN A 104 8.68 -2.23 -0.16
N CYS A 105 8.84 -2.68 1.09
CA CYS A 105 9.04 -4.08 1.44
C CYS A 105 7.74 -4.89 1.54
N ILE A 106 6.58 -4.23 1.65
CA ILE A 106 5.25 -4.88 1.74
C ILE A 106 5.00 -5.92 0.62
N PRO A 107 5.33 -5.65 -0.67
CA PRO A 107 5.14 -6.62 -1.74
C PRO A 107 5.94 -7.90 -1.52
N ILE A 108 7.12 -7.79 -0.91
CA ILE A 108 7.97 -8.95 -0.60
C ILE A 108 7.38 -9.75 0.56
N ILE A 109 6.98 -9.08 1.65
CA ILE A 109 6.40 -9.75 2.82
C ILE A 109 5.08 -10.45 2.44
N THR A 110 4.32 -9.86 1.53
CA THR A 110 3.08 -10.44 0.99
C THR A 110 3.34 -11.66 0.08
N MET A 111 4.59 -11.88 -0.38
CA MET A 111 4.98 -13.03 -1.19
C MET A 111 5.44 -14.21 -0.32
N GLU A 112 4.56 -15.20 -0.15
CA GLU A 112 4.80 -16.41 0.67
C GLU A 112 5.92 -17.33 0.13
N LYS A 113 6.32 -17.21 -1.15
CA LYS A 113 7.36 -18.06 -1.77
C LYS A 113 8.43 -17.22 -2.47
N VAL A 114 9.51 -16.89 -1.75
CA VAL A 114 10.75 -16.39 -2.38
C VAL A 114 11.70 -17.56 -2.57
N ARG A 115 11.79 -18.10 -3.78
CA ARG A 115 12.81 -19.13 -4.10
C ARG A 115 14.15 -18.45 -4.37
N VAL A 116 14.91 -18.15 -3.31
CA VAL A 116 16.20 -17.42 -3.35
C VAL A 116 17.28 -18.08 -4.23
N LYS A 117 17.14 -19.37 -4.57
CA LYS A 117 18.04 -20.09 -5.48
C LYS A 117 17.74 -19.89 -6.97
N THR A 118 16.69 -19.13 -7.32
CA THR A 118 16.26 -18.93 -8.71
C THR A 118 16.58 -17.50 -9.18
N VAL A 119 16.87 -17.30 -10.47
CA VAL A 119 17.12 -15.97 -11.06
C VAL A 119 16.01 -14.95 -10.71
N PRO A 120 14.71 -15.32 -10.74
CA PRO A 120 13.62 -14.49 -10.22
C PRO A 120 13.74 -14.12 -8.72
N GLY A 121 14.11 -15.08 -7.88
CA GLY A 121 14.31 -14.87 -6.45
C GLY A 121 15.48 -13.94 -6.16
N ILE A 122 16.59 -14.06 -6.90
CA ILE A 122 17.76 -13.18 -6.79
C ILE A 122 17.38 -11.76 -7.21
N ALA A 123 16.64 -11.58 -8.32
CA ALA A 123 16.18 -10.25 -8.76
C ALA A 123 15.26 -9.56 -7.74
N LYS A 124 14.44 -10.34 -7.02
CA LYS A 124 13.63 -9.82 -5.92
C LYS A 124 14.51 -9.34 -4.77
N VAL A 125 15.43 -10.17 -4.28
CA VAL A 125 16.35 -9.82 -3.16
C VAL A 125 17.21 -8.61 -3.51
N ALA A 126 17.77 -8.56 -4.72
CA ALA A 126 18.52 -7.41 -5.22
C ALA A 126 17.67 -6.13 -5.24
N GLY A 127 16.40 -6.23 -5.65
CA GLY A 127 15.45 -5.12 -5.56
C GLY A 127 15.28 -4.59 -4.13
N ILE A 128 15.22 -5.47 -3.13
CA ILE A 128 15.14 -5.05 -1.71
C ILE A 128 16.38 -4.27 -1.29
N MET A 129 17.57 -4.77 -1.65
CA MET A 129 18.84 -4.11 -1.33
C MET A 129 18.93 -2.72 -1.97
N VAL A 130 18.53 -2.61 -3.25
CA VAL A 130 18.48 -1.32 -3.97
C VAL A 130 17.42 -0.38 -3.35
N CYS A 131 16.30 -0.91 -2.87
CA CYS A 131 15.28 -0.13 -2.17
C CYS A 131 15.80 0.44 -0.85
N MET A 132 16.51 -0.37 -0.06
CA MET A 132 17.15 0.08 1.18
C MET A 132 18.19 1.16 0.89
N ALA A 133 19.02 0.95 -0.14
CA ALA A 133 20.00 1.95 -0.57
C ALA A 133 19.33 3.27 -1.01
N GLY A 134 18.27 3.22 -1.82
CA GLY A 134 17.55 4.41 -2.29
C GLY A 134 16.96 5.25 -1.15
N VAL A 135 16.55 4.62 -0.07
CA VAL A 135 16.05 5.34 1.11
C VAL A 135 17.16 5.87 2.01
N VAL A 136 18.26 5.15 2.15
CA VAL A 136 19.46 5.69 2.80
C VAL A 136 19.92 6.95 2.04
N THR A 137 19.90 6.92 0.70
CA THR A 137 20.17 8.10 -0.13
C THR A 137 19.16 9.23 0.12
N LEU A 138 17.85 8.92 0.18
CA LEU A 138 16.81 9.92 0.48
C LEU A 138 16.97 10.56 1.87
N ALA A 139 17.44 9.79 2.85
CA ALA A 139 17.59 10.22 4.24
C ALA A 139 18.87 11.05 4.46
N PHE A 140 19.99 10.62 3.90
CA PHE A 140 21.31 11.19 4.21
C PHE A 140 21.87 12.11 3.12
N TYR A 141 21.39 12.02 1.88
CA TYR A 141 21.91 12.83 0.78
C TYR A 141 21.10 14.11 0.58
N LYS A 142 21.36 15.12 1.42
CA LYS A 142 20.88 16.50 1.18
C LYS A 142 21.80 17.18 0.15
N GLY A 143 21.53 16.93 -1.14
CA GLY A 143 22.22 17.62 -2.23
C GLY A 143 21.80 19.11 -2.37
N PRO A 144 22.51 19.91 -3.18
CA PRO A 144 22.20 21.33 -3.40
C PRO A 144 20.78 21.51 -3.93
N ALA A 145 20.02 22.41 -3.30
CA ALA A 145 18.62 22.68 -3.65
C ALA A 145 18.56 23.45 -4.98
N SER A 146 18.00 22.84 -6.02
CA SER A 146 17.67 23.56 -7.25
C SER A 146 16.38 24.34 -7.06
N LYS A 147 16.39 25.62 -7.44
CA LYS A 147 15.23 26.51 -7.35
C LYS A 147 14.17 26.05 -8.38
N PRO A 148 12.90 25.85 -7.98
CA PRO A 148 11.85 25.44 -8.90
C PRO A 148 11.47 26.59 -9.88
N PRO A 149 11.07 26.28 -11.13
CA PRO A 149 10.77 27.27 -12.15
C PRO A 149 9.35 27.89 -12.08
N PHE A 150 8.47 27.43 -11.17
CA PHE A 150 7.10 27.95 -11.08
C PHE A 150 6.82 28.55 -9.70
N HIS A 151 6.78 29.87 -9.67
CA HIS A 151 6.59 30.68 -8.48
C HIS A 151 5.08 30.88 -8.23
N LEU A 152 4.43 29.96 -7.52
CA LEU A 152 3.12 30.23 -6.94
C LEU A 152 3.31 30.75 -5.51
N HIS A 153 2.97 32.02 -5.34
CA HIS A 153 3.13 32.80 -4.12
C HIS A 153 2.24 32.27 -2.98
N ASN A 154 2.75 32.37 -1.76
CA ASN A 154 2.13 32.10 -0.46
C ASN A 154 1.86 30.65 -0.06
N PHE A 155 2.80 30.06 0.68
CA PHE A 155 2.59 29.50 2.03
C PHE A 155 3.96 29.14 2.63
N ARG A 156 4.54 30.05 3.41
CA ARG A 156 5.81 29.84 4.10
C ARG A 156 5.56 29.80 5.61
N PRO A 157 5.50 28.62 6.26
CA PRO A 157 5.59 28.57 7.72
C PRO A 157 7.05 28.78 8.11
N HIS A 158 7.31 29.74 9.01
CA HIS A 158 8.57 29.78 9.74
C HIS A 158 8.62 28.59 10.70
N SER A 159 9.32 27.53 10.34
CA SER A 159 9.75 26.51 11.30
C SER A 159 11.14 26.92 11.79
N GLY A 160 11.20 27.40 13.03
CA GLY A 160 12.43 27.62 13.75
C GLY A 160 13.21 26.30 13.86
N ALA A 161 14.49 26.36 13.51
CA ALA A 161 15.44 25.32 13.84
C ALA A 161 15.53 25.23 15.37
N GLN A 162 15.09 24.11 15.93
CA GLN A 162 15.57 23.67 17.24
C GLN A 162 16.68 22.64 16.96
N ASP A 163 17.92 23.14 16.97
CA ASP A 163 19.06 22.32 17.37
C ASP A 163 18.86 21.95 18.84
N GLY A 164 18.78 20.64 19.10
CA GLY A 164 18.74 20.06 20.43
C GLY A 164 19.80 18.97 20.51
N ASP A 165 20.99 19.37 20.97
CA ASP A 165 22.12 18.51 21.32
C ASP A 165 21.81 17.80 22.64
N HIS A 166 21.45 16.50 22.64
CA HIS A 166 21.45 15.62 23.83
C HIS A 166 21.54 14.11 23.47
N ASP A 167 22.57 13.44 24.02
CA ASP A 167 22.80 12.00 24.24
C ASP A 167 22.88 11.00 23.05
N HIS A 168 24.11 10.74 22.58
CA HIS A 168 24.45 9.80 21.50
C HIS A 168 24.10 8.32 21.73
N ALA A 169 23.92 7.87 22.99
CA ALA A 169 23.61 6.46 23.30
C ALA A 169 22.09 6.17 23.38
N SER A 170 21.29 7.11 23.89
CA SER A 170 19.82 7.00 23.95
C SER A 170 19.19 7.18 22.57
N SER A 171 19.76 8.08 21.76
CA SER A 171 19.37 8.33 20.37
C SER A 171 19.47 7.07 19.49
N SER A 172 20.55 6.28 19.63
CA SER A 172 20.75 5.04 18.87
C SER A 172 19.73 3.95 19.23
N LYS A 173 19.44 3.75 20.53
CA LYS A 173 18.45 2.76 20.99
C LYS A 173 17.03 3.13 20.55
N ASN A 174 16.67 4.41 20.66
CA ASN A 174 15.38 4.93 20.24
C ASN A 174 15.18 4.76 18.72
N TRP A 175 16.21 5.07 17.93
CA TRP A 175 16.19 4.85 16.49
C TRP A 175 15.99 3.38 16.11
N ILE A 176 16.69 2.45 16.78
CA ILE A 176 16.53 1.00 16.58
C ILE A 176 15.09 0.56 16.90
N ILE A 177 14.51 1.01 18.02
CA ILE A 177 13.11 0.74 18.38
C ILE A 177 12.17 1.21 17.26
N GLY A 178 12.41 2.41 16.73
CA GLY A 178 11.65 2.94 15.61
C GLY A 178 11.76 2.10 14.33
N CYS A 179 12.94 1.57 14.01
CA CYS A 179 13.13 0.62 12.89
C CYS A 179 12.31 -0.66 13.08
N PHE A 180 12.29 -1.24 14.29
CA PHE A 180 11.47 -2.41 14.60
C PHE A 180 9.98 -2.11 14.48
N LEU A 181 9.53 -0.94 14.93
CA LEU A 181 8.14 -0.50 14.79
C LEU A 181 7.75 -0.30 13.31
N LEU A 182 8.61 0.30 12.48
CA LEU A 182 8.39 0.40 11.04
C LEU A 182 8.25 -0.98 10.38
N LEU A 183 9.12 -1.93 10.74
CA LEU A 183 9.04 -3.30 10.22
C LEU A 183 7.75 -3.99 10.66
N ALA A 184 7.38 -3.88 11.94
CA ALA A 184 6.15 -4.42 12.48
C ALA A 184 4.92 -3.85 11.77
N SER A 185 4.89 -2.54 11.51
CA SER A 185 3.86 -1.86 10.73
C SER A 185 3.74 -2.46 9.31
N CYS A 186 4.87 -2.70 8.64
CA CYS A 186 4.86 -3.26 7.29
C CYS A 186 4.40 -4.72 7.25
N ILE A 187 4.75 -5.50 8.28
CA ILE A 187 4.25 -6.88 8.45
C ILE A 187 2.74 -6.86 8.70
N CYS A 188 2.24 -5.98 9.57
CA CYS A 188 0.80 -5.83 9.84
C CYS A 188 0.04 -5.46 8.56
N TRP A 189 0.57 -4.54 7.75
CA TRP A 189 -0.03 -4.18 6.47
C TRP A 189 0.00 -5.32 5.45
N ALA A 190 1.11 -6.03 5.32
CA ALA A 190 1.21 -7.19 4.42
C ALA A 190 0.23 -8.29 4.84
N LEU A 191 0.16 -8.61 6.14
CA LEU A 191 -0.77 -9.57 6.70
C LEU A 191 -2.22 -9.13 6.47
N TRP A 192 -2.52 -7.84 6.61
CA TRP A 192 -3.82 -7.27 6.28
C TRP A 192 -4.22 -7.55 4.83
N LEU A 193 -3.33 -7.31 3.85
CA LEU A 193 -3.62 -7.61 2.43
C LEU A 193 -3.89 -9.11 2.21
N VAL A 194 -3.11 -9.99 2.82
CA VAL A 194 -3.27 -11.45 2.69
C VAL A 194 -4.58 -11.93 3.32
N LEU A 195 -4.86 -11.52 4.56
CA LEU A 195 -6.09 -11.87 5.27
C LEU A 195 -7.33 -11.28 4.60
N GLN A 196 -7.23 -10.06 4.07
CA GLN A 196 -8.29 -9.44 3.26
C GLN A 196 -8.65 -10.31 2.06
N ALA A 197 -7.67 -10.86 1.34
CA ALA A 197 -7.91 -11.77 0.23
C ALA A 197 -8.59 -13.07 0.67
N HIS A 198 -8.23 -13.61 1.83
CA HIS A 198 -8.84 -14.82 2.37
C HIS A 198 -10.31 -14.60 2.75
N ILE A 199 -10.60 -13.50 3.45
CA ILE A 199 -11.98 -13.14 3.85
C ILE A 199 -12.84 -12.89 2.60
N LEU A 200 -12.32 -12.22 1.58
CA LEU A 200 -13.05 -11.95 0.33
C LEU A 200 -13.34 -13.23 -0.50
N LYS A 201 -12.62 -14.34 -0.26
CA LYS A 201 -12.98 -15.65 -0.84
C LYS A 201 -14.18 -16.26 -0.14
N SER A 202 -14.24 -16.20 1.20
CA SER A 202 -15.35 -16.74 1.99
C SER A 202 -16.59 -15.83 1.98
N TYR A 203 -16.39 -14.52 1.84
CA TYR A 203 -17.45 -13.51 1.82
C TYR A 203 -17.27 -12.60 0.58
N PRO A 204 -17.83 -12.97 -0.59
CA PRO A 204 -17.57 -12.31 -1.87
C PRO A 204 -18.24 -10.94 -2.04
N SER A 205 -19.08 -10.55 -1.08
CA SER A 205 -19.81 -9.28 -1.00
C SER A 205 -18.85 -8.14 -0.62
N LYS A 206 -18.26 -7.51 -1.65
CA LYS A 206 -17.24 -6.46 -1.53
C LYS A 206 -17.76 -5.16 -0.90
N PRO A 207 -18.92 -4.59 -1.30
CA PRO A 207 -19.36 -3.32 -0.73
C PRO A 207 -19.78 -3.48 0.73
N THR A 208 -20.44 -4.57 1.14
CA THR A 208 -20.72 -4.82 2.56
C THR A 208 -19.46 -5.11 3.36
N PHE A 209 -18.52 -5.91 2.82
CA PHE A 209 -17.20 -6.09 3.43
C PHE A 209 -16.51 -4.75 3.72
N THR A 210 -16.43 -3.86 2.71
CA THR A 210 -15.79 -2.56 2.86
C THR A 210 -16.56 -1.66 3.83
N SER A 211 -17.89 -1.72 3.84
CA SER A 211 -18.73 -0.96 4.78
C SER A 211 -18.49 -1.36 6.24
N ILE A 212 -18.48 -2.66 6.51
CA ILE A 212 -18.18 -3.20 7.86
C ILE A 212 -16.75 -2.85 8.27
N GLN A 213 -15.80 -2.93 7.33
CA GLN A 213 -14.40 -2.55 7.59
C GLN A 213 -14.28 -1.05 7.93
N CYS A 214 -14.97 -0.17 7.19
CA CYS A 214 -14.98 1.27 7.44
C CYS A 214 -15.63 1.59 8.79
N LEU A 215 -16.79 1.00 9.07
CA LEU A 215 -17.50 1.17 10.35
C LEU A 215 -16.65 0.70 11.53
N SER A 216 -16.08 -0.50 11.44
CA SER A 216 -15.19 -1.05 12.48
C SER A 216 -14.00 -0.14 12.72
N SER A 217 -13.40 0.36 11.64
CA SER A 217 -12.26 1.28 11.73
C SER A 217 -12.64 2.65 12.29
N ALA A 218 -13.84 3.17 12.00
CA ALA A 218 -14.33 4.40 12.60
C ALA A 218 -14.47 4.28 14.12
N VAL A 219 -15.07 3.17 14.59
CA VAL A 219 -15.19 2.87 16.03
C VAL A 219 -13.83 2.74 16.69
N GLN A 220 -12.91 1.97 16.10
CA GLN A 220 -11.57 1.78 16.66
C GLN A 220 -10.75 3.08 16.66
N SER A 221 -10.82 3.86 15.57
CA SER A 221 -10.13 5.15 15.47
C SER A 221 -10.70 6.16 16.46
N PHE A 222 -12.00 6.11 16.76
CA PHE A 222 -12.63 6.94 17.78
C PHE A 222 -12.06 6.64 19.17
N ILE A 223 -11.98 5.36 19.54
CA ILE A 223 -11.42 4.93 20.84
C ILE A 223 -9.98 5.42 20.98
N VAL A 224 -9.16 5.23 19.93
CA VAL A 224 -7.78 5.71 19.92
C VAL A 224 -7.72 7.24 19.98
N ALA A 225 -8.55 7.94 19.22
CA ALA A 225 -8.54 9.38 19.17
C ALA A 225 -8.94 10.01 20.51
N ILE A 226 -9.95 9.47 21.22
CA ILE A 226 -10.31 9.94 22.56
C ILE A 226 -9.20 9.63 23.58
N ALA A 227 -8.53 8.48 23.45
CA ALA A 227 -7.45 8.13 24.35
C ALA A 227 -6.24 9.07 24.19
N LEU A 228 -5.90 9.44 22.95
CA LEU A 228 -4.75 10.28 22.60
C LEU A 228 -5.04 11.79 22.71
N GLU A 229 -6.24 12.22 22.36
CA GLU A 229 -6.60 13.63 22.29
C GLU A 229 -7.84 13.93 23.15
N ARG A 230 -7.57 14.43 24.36
CA ARG A 230 -8.59 14.74 25.36
C ARG A 230 -9.09 16.18 25.29
N ASP A 231 -8.42 17.08 24.56
CA ASP A 231 -8.87 18.48 24.45
C ASP A 231 -10.02 18.60 23.43
N PRO A 232 -11.25 18.97 23.85
CA PRO A 232 -12.39 19.12 22.95
C PRO A 232 -12.18 20.15 21.83
N ARG A 233 -11.24 21.10 22.00
CA ARG A 233 -10.93 22.11 20.97
C ARG A 233 -10.32 21.49 19.72
N GLN A 234 -9.52 20.44 19.88
CA GLN A 234 -8.86 19.74 18.77
C GLN A 234 -9.84 18.93 17.91
N TRP A 235 -11.03 18.64 18.45
CA TRP A 235 -12.11 17.96 17.75
C TRP A 235 -12.99 18.89 16.92
N LYS A 236 -12.86 20.21 17.07
CA LYS A 236 -13.68 21.18 16.32
C LYS A 236 -13.31 21.17 14.84
N LEU A 237 -14.22 20.65 14.01
CA LEU A 237 -14.11 20.70 12.57
C LEU A 237 -14.91 21.90 12.04
N GLY A 238 -14.22 22.87 11.47
CA GLY A 238 -14.82 24.05 10.85
C GLY A 238 -15.14 23.85 9.37
N TRP A 239 -15.99 24.71 8.81
CA TRP A 239 -16.28 24.79 7.36
C TRP A 239 -15.11 25.42 6.60
N ASN A 240 -14.00 24.70 6.50
CA ASN A 240 -12.78 25.18 5.85
C ASN A 240 -12.08 24.05 5.08
N PHE A 241 -10.86 24.31 4.62
CA PHE A 241 -10.04 23.34 3.90
C PHE A 241 -9.86 22.01 4.66
N ARG A 242 -9.91 22.01 6.01
CA ARG A 242 -9.83 20.80 6.84
C ARG A 242 -11.03 19.88 6.60
N LEU A 243 -12.23 20.43 6.51
CA LEU A 243 -13.45 19.67 6.19
C LEU A 243 -13.39 19.12 4.77
N LEU A 244 -12.95 19.93 3.79
CA LEU A 244 -12.78 19.46 2.40
C LEU A 244 -11.81 18.27 2.33
N ALA A 245 -10.70 18.34 3.06
CA ALA A 245 -9.74 17.25 3.15
C ALA A 245 -10.32 15.99 3.78
N VAL A 246 -11.07 16.12 4.88
CA VAL A 246 -11.78 15.02 5.52
C VAL A 246 -12.76 14.36 4.55
N VAL A 247 -13.55 15.15 3.83
CA VAL A 247 -14.55 14.67 2.87
C VAL A 247 -13.89 13.95 1.70
N TYR A 248 -12.86 14.55 1.09
CA TYR A 248 -12.11 13.91 0.01
C TYR A 248 -11.47 12.59 0.47
N CYS A 249 -10.69 12.63 1.56
CA CYS A 249 -9.98 11.45 2.06
C CYS A 249 -10.97 10.38 2.54
N GLY A 250 -12.12 10.76 3.09
CA GLY A 250 -13.12 9.82 3.59
C GLY A 250 -13.89 9.16 2.46
N ILE A 251 -14.46 9.94 1.55
CA ILE A 251 -15.30 9.40 0.48
C ILE A 251 -14.44 8.71 -0.58
N PHE A 252 -13.45 9.41 -1.14
CA PHE A 252 -12.70 8.88 -2.28
C PHE A 252 -11.64 7.87 -1.87
N VAL A 253 -10.98 8.04 -0.72
CA VAL A 253 -9.93 7.10 -0.32
C VAL A 253 -10.50 5.99 0.57
N THR A 254 -11.08 6.33 1.71
CA THR A 254 -11.63 5.30 2.60
C THR A 254 -12.84 4.58 1.98
N GLY A 255 -13.71 5.27 1.26
CA GLY A 255 -14.84 4.64 0.58
C GLY A 255 -14.45 3.98 -0.74
N VAL A 256 -14.24 4.80 -1.77
CA VAL A 256 -14.03 4.34 -3.15
C VAL A 256 -12.74 3.54 -3.29
N ALA A 257 -11.60 4.05 -2.84
CA ALA A 257 -10.33 3.37 -3.04
C ALA A 257 -10.24 2.04 -2.26
N TYR A 258 -10.76 1.95 -1.03
CA TYR A 258 -10.80 0.66 -0.31
C TYR A 258 -11.74 -0.36 -0.94
N TYR A 259 -12.89 0.08 -1.47
CA TYR A 259 -13.78 -0.79 -2.24
C TYR A 259 -13.08 -1.31 -3.51
N LEU A 260 -12.46 -0.42 -4.28
CA LEU A 260 -11.73 -0.77 -5.48
C LEU A 260 -10.50 -1.65 -5.17
N GLN A 261 -9.81 -1.41 -4.07
CA GLN A 261 -8.74 -2.26 -3.56
C GLN A 261 -9.28 -3.67 -3.28
N ALA A 262 -10.36 -3.81 -2.52
CA ALA A 262 -10.98 -5.10 -2.25
C ALA A 262 -11.36 -5.83 -3.56
N TRP A 263 -11.87 -5.09 -4.54
CA TRP A 263 -12.18 -5.62 -5.87
C TRP A 263 -10.92 -6.10 -6.63
N VAL A 264 -9.84 -5.31 -6.63
CA VAL A 264 -8.56 -5.68 -7.27
C VAL A 264 -7.96 -6.91 -6.61
N ILE A 265 -7.96 -6.96 -5.28
CA ILE A 265 -7.43 -8.09 -4.50
C ILE A 265 -8.25 -9.35 -4.77
N ALA A 266 -9.58 -9.25 -4.82
CA ALA A 266 -10.43 -10.40 -5.15
C ALA A 266 -10.19 -10.91 -6.59
N LYS A 267 -9.84 -10.04 -7.54
CA LYS A 267 -9.65 -10.41 -8.96
C LYS A 267 -8.23 -10.86 -9.32
N LYS A 268 -7.19 -10.22 -8.79
CA LYS A 268 -5.78 -10.43 -9.15
C LYS A 268 -4.91 -10.90 -7.98
N GLY A 269 -5.48 -10.97 -6.78
CA GLY A 269 -4.80 -11.37 -5.56
C GLY A 269 -4.10 -10.21 -4.84
N PRO A 270 -3.73 -10.40 -3.57
CA PRO A 270 -3.12 -9.36 -2.73
C PRO A 270 -1.73 -8.97 -3.20
N VAL A 271 -0.99 -9.92 -3.77
CA VAL A 271 0.35 -9.70 -4.32
C VAL A 271 0.32 -8.77 -5.54
N PHE A 272 -0.76 -8.77 -6.33
CA PHE A 272 -0.88 -7.83 -7.45
C PHE A 272 -1.03 -6.39 -6.95
N HIS A 273 -1.90 -6.19 -5.97
CA HIS A 273 -2.09 -4.88 -5.34
C HIS A 273 -0.80 -4.39 -4.66
N ALA A 274 -0.15 -5.23 -3.87
CA ALA A 274 1.08 -4.87 -3.18
C ALA A 274 2.18 -4.40 -4.17
N VAL A 275 2.39 -5.13 -5.25
CA VAL A 275 3.41 -4.79 -6.25
C VAL A 275 3.12 -3.47 -7.00
N MET A 276 1.87 -3.00 -7.02
CA MET A 276 1.53 -1.69 -7.59
C MET A 276 1.78 -0.53 -6.62
N MET A 277 2.03 -0.79 -5.33
CA MET A 277 2.18 0.25 -4.32
C MET A 277 3.26 1.30 -4.61
N PRO A 278 4.44 0.99 -5.19
CA PRO A 278 5.43 2.04 -5.42
C PRO A 278 5.00 3.05 -6.51
N SER A 279 3.97 2.74 -7.31
CA SER A 279 3.33 3.77 -8.17
C SER A 279 2.71 4.91 -7.36
N ASN A 280 2.17 4.63 -6.17
CA ASN A 280 1.68 5.63 -5.23
C ASN A 280 2.79 6.59 -4.82
N LEU A 281 3.99 6.05 -4.58
CA LEU A 281 5.16 6.83 -4.16
C LEU A 281 5.63 7.78 -5.27
N ILE A 282 5.71 7.30 -6.52
CA ILE A 282 6.08 8.12 -7.68
C ILE A 282 5.10 9.27 -7.84
N MET A 283 3.80 8.98 -7.78
CA MET A 283 2.75 9.99 -7.97
C MET A 283 2.67 10.98 -6.81
N THR A 284 2.94 10.54 -5.58
CA THR A 284 3.03 11.42 -4.41
C THR A 284 4.24 12.34 -4.54
N SER A 285 5.39 11.80 -4.94
CA SER A 285 6.62 12.58 -5.15
C SER A 285 6.41 13.67 -6.22
N LEU A 286 5.88 13.29 -7.39
CA LEU A 286 5.56 14.24 -8.46
C LEU A 286 4.56 15.30 -7.97
N GLY A 287 3.47 14.88 -7.31
CA GLY A 287 2.48 15.81 -6.78
C GLY A 287 3.04 16.75 -5.71
N SER A 288 3.98 16.31 -4.87
CA SER A 288 4.64 17.16 -3.87
C SER A 288 5.44 18.28 -4.53
N VAL A 289 6.13 17.98 -5.63
CA VAL A 289 6.90 18.97 -6.41
C VAL A 289 5.98 20.00 -7.06
N PHE A 290 4.91 19.54 -7.72
CA PHE A 290 4.02 20.43 -8.47
C PHE A 290 3.07 21.24 -7.57
N LEU A 291 2.52 20.63 -6.51
CA LEU A 291 1.46 21.24 -5.70
C LEU A 291 1.98 21.93 -4.43
N LEU A 292 3.02 21.38 -3.79
CA LEU A 292 3.57 21.97 -2.56
C LEU A 292 4.81 22.84 -2.83
N GLY A 293 5.33 22.85 -4.07
CA GLY A 293 6.49 23.65 -4.45
C GLY A 293 7.76 23.26 -3.68
N GLU A 294 7.85 22.04 -3.17
CA GLU A 294 9.00 21.58 -2.39
C GLU A 294 10.26 21.55 -3.27
N THR A 295 11.35 22.12 -2.75
CA THR A 295 12.65 22.10 -3.43
C THR A 295 13.16 20.68 -3.54
N ILE A 296 13.35 20.21 -4.76
CA ILE A 296 13.86 18.87 -5.03
C ILE A 296 15.37 18.87 -4.77
N ASN A 297 15.79 18.24 -3.68
CA ASN A 297 17.21 17.98 -3.44
C ASN A 297 17.68 16.83 -4.33
N LEU A 298 18.93 16.86 -4.78
CA LEU A 298 19.51 15.82 -5.65
C LEU A 298 19.34 14.40 -5.07
N GLY A 299 19.40 14.25 -3.75
CA GLY A 299 19.19 12.95 -3.09
C GLY A 299 17.76 12.47 -3.07
N SER A 300 16.78 13.38 -3.18
CA SER A 300 15.38 13.01 -3.39
C SER A 300 15.16 12.45 -4.78
N VAL A 301 15.78 13.06 -5.81
CA VAL A 301 15.75 12.53 -7.18
C VAL A 301 16.42 11.16 -7.26
N LEU A 302 17.65 11.06 -6.74
CA LEU A 302 18.41 9.83 -6.79
C LEU A 302 17.73 8.71 -6.00
N GLY A 303 17.23 9.02 -4.80
CA GLY A 303 16.44 8.10 -4.00
C GLY A 303 15.17 7.64 -4.72
N ALA A 304 14.42 8.55 -5.34
CA ALA A 304 13.22 8.20 -6.11
C ALA A 304 13.56 7.28 -7.31
N ILE A 305 14.64 7.55 -8.05
CA ILE A 305 15.09 6.69 -9.16
C ILE A 305 15.42 5.29 -8.65
N MET A 306 16.16 5.18 -7.54
CA MET A 306 16.50 3.89 -6.94
C MET A 306 15.26 3.11 -6.47
N LEU A 307 14.23 3.81 -5.96
CA LEU A 307 12.95 3.20 -5.58
C LEU A 307 12.12 2.72 -6.80
N VAL A 308 12.24 3.41 -7.95
CA VAL A 308 11.64 2.94 -9.21
C VAL A 308 12.36 1.70 -9.73
N ILE A 309 13.69 1.70 -9.70
CA ILE A 309 14.53 0.57 -10.14
C ILE A 309 14.27 -0.66 -9.26
N SER A 310 14.18 -0.50 -7.94
CA SER A 310 13.90 -1.60 -7.03
C SER A 310 12.53 -2.24 -7.30
N LEU A 311 11.50 -1.42 -7.51
CA LEU A 311 10.18 -1.90 -7.91
C LEU A 311 10.26 -2.69 -9.22
N TYR A 312 10.92 -2.15 -10.24
CA TYR A 312 11.02 -2.79 -11.55
C TYR A 312 11.71 -4.16 -11.46
N SER A 313 12.79 -4.28 -10.69
CA SER A 313 13.49 -5.54 -10.46
C SER A 313 12.60 -6.60 -9.80
N VAL A 314 11.82 -6.21 -8.79
CA VAL A 314 10.88 -7.11 -8.09
C VAL A 314 9.73 -7.54 -9.02
N LEU A 315 9.18 -6.60 -9.79
CA LEU A 315 8.15 -6.83 -10.80
C LEU A 315 8.60 -7.82 -11.88
N TRP A 316 9.80 -7.59 -12.41
CA TRP A 316 10.40 -8.41 -13.45
C TRP A 316 10.66 -9.83 -12.95
N GLY A 317 11.23 -9.98 -11.76
CA GLY A 317 11.42 -11.29 -11.12
C GLY A 317 10.09 -12.05 -11.02
N LYS A 318 9.03 -11.38 -10.56
CA LYS A 318 7.70 -11.99 -10.46
C LYS A 318 7.11 -12.37 -11.83
N SER A 319 7.20 -11.49 -12.83
CA SER A 319 6.69 -11.78 -14.17
C SER A 319 7.35 -13.03 -14.75
N LYS A 320 8.63 -13.24 -14.44
CA LYS A 320 9.40 -14.39 -14.91
C LYS A 320 9.02 -15.68 -14.16
N GLU A 321 8.78 -15.62 -12.85
CA GLU A 321 8.20 -16.76 -12.09
C GLU A 321 6.82 -17.17 -12.62
N GLN A 322 5.91 -16.22 -12.85
CA GLN A 322 4.58 -16.52 -13.37
C GLN A 322 4.63 -17.12 -14.78
N ASN A 323 5.58 -16.69 -15.60
CA ASN A 323 5.76 -17.27 -16.93
C ASN A 323 6.30 -18.70 -16.85
N VAL A 324 7.22 -18.98 -15.92
CA VAL A 324 7.75 -20.33 -15.67
C VAL A 324 6.67 -21.26 -15.10
N ASP A 325 5.85 -20.80 -14.16
CA ASP A 325 4.75 -21.59 -13.58
C ASP A 325 3.62 -21.86 -14.61
N ASN A 326 3.34 -20.91 -15.51
CA ASN A 326 2.38 -21.11 -16.61
C ASN A 326 2.90 -22.06 -17.69
N VAL A 327 4.21 -22.07 -17.97
CA VAL A 327 4.82 -23.00 -18.93
C VAL A 327 4.91 -24.42 -18.34
N GLY A 328 5.10 -24.55 -17.03
CA GLY A 328 5.10 -25.83 -16.32
C GLY A 328 3.72 -26.46 -16.07
N SER A 329 2.62 -25.75 -16.37
CA SER A 329 1.24 -26.20 -16.13
C SER A 329 0.44 -26.50 -17.41
N LEU A 330 1.11 -26.60 -18.56
CA LEU A 330 0.49 -27.17 -19.77
C LEU A 330 0.20 -28.67 -19.54
N PRO A 331 -0.99 -29.20 -19.93
CA PRO A 331 -1.31 -30.60 -19.72
C PRO A 331 -0.31 -31.49 -20.45
N ALA A 332 0.21 -32.49 -19.75
CA ALA A 332 1.01 -33.57 -20.29
C ALA A 332 0.16 -34.53 -21.16
N GLU A 333 -0.56 -34.00 -22.16
CA GLU A 333 -1.42 -34.79 -23.06
C GLU A 333 -0.87 -34.90 -24.49
N ASN A 334 0.20 -34.16 -24.83
CA ASN A 334 0.80 -34.20 -26.17
C ASN A 334 2.14 -34.97 -26.27
N GLN A 335 2.62 -35.60 -25.20
CA GLN A 335 3.83 -36.44 -25.28
C GLN A 335 3.54 -37.92 -25.55
N THR A 336 2.30 -38.40 -25.40
CA THR A 336 1.95 -39.81 -25.61
C THR A 336 1.58 -40.10 -27.08
N GLN A 337 0.91 -39.18 -27.78
CA GLN A 337 0.53 -39.39 -29.20
C GLN A 337 1.72 -39.37 -30.18
N VAL A 338 2.81 -38.68 -29.86
CA VAL A 338 4.01 -38.65 -30.73
C VAL A 338 4.80 -39.96 -30.63
N LYS A 339 4.69 -40.70 -29.50
CA LYS A 339 5.37 -41.99 -29.33
C LYS A 339 4.63 -43.16 -29.97
N GLU A 340 3.29 -43.18 -29.98
CA GLU A 340 2.53 -44.26 -30.65
C GLU A 340 2.58 -44.16 -32.18
N THR A 341 2.58 -42.95 -32.74
CA THR A 341 2.64 -42.78 -34.21
C THR A 341 4.01 -43.17 -34.78
N ALA A 342 5.10 -43.00 -34.01
CA ALA A 342 6.45 -43.36 -34.44
C ALA A 342 6.75 -44.87 -34.36
N VAL A 343 6.01 -45.64 -33.56
CA VAL A 343 6.18 -47.10 -33.46
C VAL A 343 5.34 -47.85 -34.51
N SER A 344 4.24 -47.26 -34.99
CA SER A 344 3.38 -47.87 -36.01
C SER A 344 3.90 -47.78 -37.45
N SER A 345 4.93 -46.97 -37.75
CA SER A 345 5.37 -46.70 -39.13
C SER A 345 6.70 -47.36 -39.52
N SER A 346 7.13 -48.43 -38.86
CA SER A 346 8.29 -49.22 -39.31
C SER A 346 7.87 -50.23 -40.40
N PRO A 347 8.37 -50.12 -41.65
CA PRO A 347 8.04 -51.07 -42.71
C PRO A 347 8.81 -52.39 -42.48
N ARG A 348 8.09 -53.52 -42.45
CA ARG A 348 8.68 -54.86 -42.60
C ARG A 348 9.31 -54.97 -44.00
N THR A 349 10.63 -54.98 -44.08
CA THR A 349 11.34 -55.50 -45.25
C THR A 349 11.38 -57.03 -45.14
N SER A 350 10.50 -57.69 -45.88
CA SER A 350 10.65 -59.09 -46.27
C SER A 350 11.73 -59.19 -47.34
N LEU A 351 12.81 -59.94 -47.09
CA LEU A 351 13.59 -60.56 -48.16
C LEU A 351 13.32 -62.06 -48.14
N SER A 352 12.61 -62.50 -49.17
CA SER A 352 12.51 -63.88 -49.62
C SER A 352 13.45 -64.09 -50.81
N THR A 353 14.10 -65.25 -50.80
CA THR A 353 14.89 -65.91 -51.86
C THR A 353 16.30 -65.42 -52.12
#